data_AF-A0A022RC90-F1
#
_entry.id   AF-A0A022RC90-F1
#
_cell.length_a   1.000
_cell.length_b   1.000
_cell.length_c   1.000
_cell.angle_alpha   90.00
_cell.angle_beta   90.00
_cell.angle_gamma   90.00
#
_symmetry.space_group_name_H-M   'P 1'
#
loop_
_entity.id
_entity.type
_entity.pdbx_description
1 polymer ?
#
loop_
_entity_poly.entity_id
_entity_poly.type
_entity_poly.pdbx_seq_one_letter_code
_entity_poly.pdbx_strand_id
1 'polypeptide(L)'
;SVSSWHWYRYRCRHRYRYRYRYRYRYAYRYRYSYLYCSILPDEKIDNCLADCLAITLKDSARKGRLFKALSIFSLIQSHALASSAYPVFVVDSLSSLLLSCANLESLPLGKQLHAQVITWGLHKSHALVPKLVSFYATFGFINEAHFIAADSNILHPLPWNVLISSYVSEGRYDEAIFAYKEMGHKRVVPDRFTYPSVLKACAEQSNLEFGREVHELINATSSLKRDLFVQNALVSMYGKCGDLETARSIFEEIPDKDEFSWNSIISLYASRGMWDQAFELFESMRVVDMKLNIITWNTIAGGCLRIGNFAWALKLMRQMRTGGV
;
A
#
# COMPACT_ATOMS: atom_id res chain seq x y z
N SER A 1 -3.69 6.73 32.05
CA SER A 1 -3.14 6.42 30.70
C SER A 1 -2.39 5.07 30.58
N VAL A 2 -2.41 4.17 31.58
CA VAL A 2 -1.81 2.80 31.47
C VAL A 2 -2.86 1.67 31.56
N SER A 3 -4.06 1.96 32.07
CA SER A 3 -5.16 1.01 32.28
C SER A 3 -5.94 0.65 31.00
N SER A 4 -6.12 1.59 30.07
CA SER A 4 -6.75 1.34 28.76
C SER A 4 -5.88 0.44 27.86
N TRP A 5 -4.54 0.58 27.98
CA TRP A 5 -3.53 -0.18 27.24
C TRP A 5 -3.48 -1.67 27.58
N HIS A 6 -3.65 -2.03 28.87
CA HIS A 6 -3.76 -3.43 29.26
C HIS A 6 -5.10 -4.03 28.83
N TRP A 7 -6.18 -3.26 28.88
CA TRP A 7 -7.51 -3.73 28.50
C TRP A 7 -7.63 -4.04 27.01
N TYR A 8 -7.08 -3.21 26.12
CA TYR A 8 -7.12 -3.46 24.67
C TYR A 8 -6.26 -4.67 24.26
N ARG A 9 -5.06 -4.79 24.82
CA ARG A 9 -4.15 -5.93 24.57
C ARG A 9 -4.70 -7.25 25.13
N TYR A 10 -5.44 -7.20 26.23
CA TYR A 10 -6.12 -8.36 26.83
C TYR A 10 -7.37 -8.77 26.05
N ARG A 11 -8.18 -7.80 25.57
CA ARG A 11 -9.40 -8.06 24.78
C ARG A 11 -9.10 -8.68 23.41
N CYS A 12 -8.04 -8.24 22.72
CA CYS A 12 -7.60 -8.85 21.46
C CYS A 12 -6.95 -10.23 21.65
N ARG A 13 -6.16 -10.46 22.73
CA ARG A 13 -5.60 -11.78 23.03
C ARG A 13 -6.66 -12.82 23.42
N HIS A 14 -7.69 -12.45 24.19
CA HIS A 14 -8.69 -13.40 24.69
C HIS A 14 -9.82 -13.71 23.70
N ARG A 15 -10.26 -12.76 22.85
CA ARG A 15 -11.27 -13.06 21.82
C ARG A 15 -10.74 -13.99 20.71
N TYR A 16 -9.43 -14.00 20.45
CA TYR A 16 -8.84 -14.80 19.37
C TYR A 16 -8.31 -16.17 19.81
N ARG A 17 -7.81 -16.34 21.05
CA ARG A 17 -7.37 -17.65 21.55
C ARG A 17 -8.50 -18.69 21.64
N TYR A 18 -9.74 -18.26 21.81
CA TYR A 18 -10.90 -19.15 21.90
C TYR A 18 -11.55 -19.48 20.54
N ARG A 19 -11.38 -18.65 19.50
CA ARG A 19 -12.05 -18.87 18.21
C ARG A 19 -11.29 -19.78 17.22
N TYR A 20 -9.97 -19.93 17.37
CA TYR A 20 -9.15 -20.75 16.49
C TYR A 20 -8.74 -22.12 17.05
N ARG A 21 -8.91 -22.37 18.35
CA ARG A 21 -8.55 -23.67 18.97
C ARG A 21 -9.59 -24.78 18.77
N TYR A 22 -10.79 -24.48 18.25
CA TYR A 22 -11.90 -25.44 18.18
C TYR A 22 -12.42 -25.78 16.77
N ARG A 23 -11.71 -25.43 15.68
CA ARG A 23 -12.22 -25.70 14.32
C ARG A 23 -11.36 -26.49 13.34
N TYR A 24 -10.22 -27.04 13.76
CA TYR A 24 -9.40 -27.92 12.90
C TYR A 24 -8.98 -29.21 13.62
N ARG A 25 -9.95 -29.89 14.24
CA ARG A 25 -9.76 -31.24 14.81
C ARG A 25 -10.48 -32.33 14.02
N TYR A 26 -10.57 -32.20 12.70
CA TYR A 26 -11.00 -33.30 11.82
C TYR A 26 -10.35 -33.15 10.44
N ALA A 27 -9.17 -33.74 10.26
CA ALA A 27 -8.62 -34.07 8.94
C ALA A 27 -7.49 -35.12 9.11
N TYR A 28 -7.93 -36.37 9.18
CA TYR A 28 -7.28 -37.60 8.71
C TYR A 28 -5.80 -37.91 9.01
N ARG A 29 -5.65 -38.98 9.82
CA ARG A 29 -4.60 -40.00 9.73
C ARG A 29 -4.47 -40.52 8.29
N TYR A 30 -3.26 -40.51 7.74
CA TYR A 30 -2.76 -41.59 6.89
C TYR A 30 -1.25 -41.76 7.14
N ARG A 31 -0.87 -42.95 7.61
CA ARG A 31 0.48 -43.53 7.50
C ARG A 31 0.72 -43.84 6.02
N TYR A 32 1.95 -43.71 5.53
CA TYR A 32 2.70 -44.81 4.90
C TYR A 32 4.18 -44.43 4.73
N SER A 33 4.99 -45.45 4.84
CA SER A 33 6.45 -45.53 4.96
C SER A 33 7.04 -46.20 3.73
N TYR A 34 8.07 -45.64 3.09
CA TYR A 34 9.02 -46.35 2.20
C TYR A 34 10.34 -45.54 2.16
N LEU A 35 11.44 -46.01 2.76
CA LEU A 35 12.48 -46.92 2.26
C LEU A 35 13.30 -46.36 1.07
N TYR A 36 14.58 -46.16 1.36
CA TYR A 36 15.68 -45.80 0.47
C TYR A 36 15.68 -46.59 -0.85
N CYS A 37 15.82 -45.89 -1.98
CA CYS A 37 16.41 -46.46 -3.18
C CYS A 37 17.15 -45.37 -3.95
N SER A 38 18.46 -45.56 -4.08
CA SER A 38 19.41 -44.70 -4.79
C SER A 38 19.51 -45.10 -6.25
N ILE A 39 19.22 -44.18 -7.20
CA ILE A 39 19.69 -44.14 -8.61
C ILE A 39 19.54 -42.67 -9.10
N LEU A 40 20.64 -42.03 -9.53
CA LEU A 40 20.68 -40.68 -10.13
C LEU A 40 20.78 -40.82 -11.67
N PRO A 41 19.69 -40.57 -12.40
CA PRO A 41 19.63 -39.48 -13.40
C PRO A 41 18.28 -38.70 -13.43
N ASP A 42 17.37 -38.94 -12.50
CA ASP A 42 15.99 -38.39 -12.50
C ASP A 42 15.86 -36.89 -12.16
N GLU A 43 16.81 -36.33 -11.42
CA GLU A 43 16.71 -34.96 -10.88
C GLU A 43 16.55 -33.87 -11.94
N LYS A 44 17.16 -34.04 -13.13
CA LYS A 44 17.04 -33.07 -14.24
C LYS A 44 15.68 -33.11 -14.93
N ILE A 45 15.09 -34.30 -15.04
CA ILE A 45 13.80 -34.51 -15.70
C ILE A 45 12.68 -34.00 -14.79
N ASP A 46 12.77 -34.28 -13.49
CA ASP A 46 11.83 -33.77 -12.48
C ASP A 46 11.84 -32.24 -12.38
N ASN A 47 13.02 -31.61 -12.49
CA ASN A 47 13.12 -30.14 -12.52
C ASN A 47 12.48 -29.53 -13.77
N CYS A 48 12.71 -30.11 -14.95
CA CYS A 48 12.09 -29.64 -16.20
C CYS A 48 10.57 -29.80 -16.19
N LEU A 49 10.06 -30.90 -15.62
CA LEU A 49 8.63 -31.12 -15.44
C LEU A 49 8.04 -30.10 -14.44
N ALA A 50 8.70 -29.85 -13.33
CA ALA A 50 8.29 -28.85 -12.35
C ALA A 50 8.25 -27.43 -12.95
N ASP A 51 9.23 -27.07 -13.77
CA ASP A 51 9.27 -25.80 -14.52
C ASP A 51 8.06 -25.67 -15.47
N CYS A 52 7.79 -26.71 -16.27
CA CYS A 52 6.66 -26.74 -17.18
C CYS A 52 5.32 -26.61 -16.43
N LEU A 53 5.18 -27.31 -15.30
CA LEU A 53 3.98 -27.22 -14.46
C LEU A 53 3.84 -25.84 -13.81
N ALA A 54 4.94 -25.23 -13.35
CA ALA A 54 4.93 -23.88 -12.78
C ALA A 54 4.52 -22.82 -13.82
N ILE A 55 5.01 -22.93 -15.06
CA ILE A 55 4.58 -22.08 -16.18
C ILE A 55 3.08 -22.27 -16.45
N THR A 56 2.62 -23.51 -16.51
CA THR A 56 1.21 -23.84 -16.79
C THR A 56 0.28 -23.35 -15.67
N LEU A 57 0.74 -23.41 -14.41
CA LEU A 57 0.05 -22.85 -13.25
C LEU A 57 -0.05 -21.33 -13.36
N LYS A 58 1.07 -20.65 -13.65
CA LYS A 58 1.12 -19.18 -13.82
C LYS A 58 0.17 -18.73 -14.94
N ASP A 59 0.16 -19.44 -16.08
CA ASP A 59 -0.76 -19.17 -17.19
C ASP A 59 -2.23 -19.43 -16.80
N SER A 60 -2.51 -20.53 -16.11
CA SER A 60 -3.87 -20.86 -15.64
C SER A 60 -4.38 -19.84 -14.61
N ALA A 61 -3.52 -19.38 -13.70
CA ALA A 61 -3.81 -18.34 -12.72
C ALA A 61 -4.07 -16.98 -13.39
N ARG A 62 -3.28 -16.62 -14.42
CA ARG A 62 -3.51 -15.41 -15.23
C ARG A 62 -4.83 -15.45 -15.98
N LYS A 63 -5.20 -16.62 -16.53
CA LYS A 63 -6.49 -16.86 -17.21
C LYS A 63 -7.68 -17.03 -16.26
N GLY A 64 -7.45 -16.86 -14.96
CA GLY A 64 -8.45 -16.97 -13.90
C GLY A 64 -9.02 -18.36 -13.67
N ARG A 65 -8.37 -19.40 -14.16
CA ARG A 65 -8.77 -20.81 -13.99
C ARG A 65 -8.22 -21.34 -12.66
N LEU A 66 -8.74 -20.81 -11.54
CA LEU A 66 -8.22 -21.08 -10.19
C LEU A 66 -8.20 -22.57 -9.83
N PHE A 67 -9.26 -23.33 -10.10
CA PHE A 67 -9.31 -24.77 -9.80
C PHE A 67 -8.26 -25.58 -10.57
N LYS A 68 -8.03 -25.23 -11.84
CA LYS A 68 -6.97 -25.86 -12.65
C LYS A 68 -5.58 -25.48 -12.13
N ALA A 69 -5.39 -24.22 -11.74
CA ALA A 69 -4.12 -23.78 -11.18
C ALA A 69 -3.81 -24.48 -9.84
N LEU A 70 -4.82 -24.73 -9.01
CA LEU A 70 -4.67 -25.49 -7.76
C LEU A 70 -4.40 -26.98 -7.99
N SER A 71 -5.05 -27.61 -8.96
CA SER A 71 -4.76 -29.01 -9.26
C SER A 71 -3.33 -29.18 -9.75
N ILE A 72 -2.85 -28.26 -10.59
CA ILE A 72 -1.45 -28.20 -11.02
C ILE A 72 -0.54 -27.94 -9.82
N PHE A 73 -0.93 -27.06 -8.89
CA PHE A 73 -0.16 -26.81 -7.67
C PHE A 73 -0.01 -28.04 -6.78
N SER A 74 -1.10 -28.80 -6.59
CA SER A 74 -1.08 -30.07 -5.87
C SER A 74 -0.20 -31.11 -6.57
N LEU A 75 -0.15 -31.09 -7.91
CA LEU A 75 0.74 -31.96 -8.69
C LEU A 75 2.21 -31.56 -8.54
N ILE A 76 2.53 -30.26 -8.55
CA ILE A 76 3.89 -29.77 -8.25
C ILE A 76 4.32 -30.24 -6.85
N GLN A 77 3.41 -30.22 -5.86
CA GLN A 77 3.71 -30.71 -4.51
C GLN A 77 4.06 -32.19 -4.47
N SER A 78 3.35 -33.04 -5.22
CA SER A 78 3.58 -34.49 -5.20
C SER A 78 4.90 -34.89 -5.86
N HIS A 79 5.37 -34.11 -6.85
CA HIS A 79 6.57 -34.44 -7.62
C HIS A 79 7.84 -33.75 -7.11
N ALA A 80 7.75 -32.55 -6.55
CA ALA A 80 8.94 -31.73 -6.33
C ALA A 80 9.61 -31.91 -4.93
N LEU A 81 9.22 -32.92 -4.15
CA LEU A 81 9.78 -33.22 -2.82
C LEU A 81 11.27 -33.61 -2.80
N ALA A 82 11.89 -33.86 -3.96
CA ALA A 82 13.28 -34.32 -4.07
C ALA A 82 14.28 -33.23 -4.53
N SER A 83 13.81 -32.04 -4.97
CA SER A 83 14.68 -31.03 -5.61
C SER A 83 15.14 -29.92 -4.67
N SER A 84 16.41 -29.53 -4.78
CA SER A 84 16.99 -28.37 -4.09
C SER A 84 16.34 -27.02 -4.47
N ALA A 85 15.67 -26.95 -5.62
CA ALA A 85 14.97 -25.74 -6.10
C ALA A 85 13.50 -25.65 -5.63
N TYR A 86 12.99 -26.70 -4.96
CA TYR A 86 11.59 -26.81 -4.50
C TYR A 86 11.05 -25.60 -3.72
N PRO A 87 11.79 -25.01 -2.75
CA PRO A 87 11.24 -23.91 -1.94
C PRO A 87 10.92 -22.66 -2.77
N VAL A 88 11.71 -22.41 -3.83
CA VAL A 88 11.55 -21.22 -4.68
C VAL A 88 10.31 -21.36 -5.57
N PHE A 89 10.14 -22.50 -6.23
CA PHE A 89 8.98 -22.75 -7.10
C PHE A 89 7.64 -22.71 -6.35
N VAL A 90 7.63 -23.25 -5.13
CA VAL A 90 6.44 -23.27 -4.28
C VAL A 90 6.05 -21.84 -3.88
N VAL A 91 7.02 -21.02 -3.46
CA VAL A 91 6.80 -19.62 -3.09
C VAL A 91 6.30 -18.78 -4.28
N ASP A 92 6.88 -18.98 -5.45
CA ASP A 92 6.48 -18.32 -6.69
C ASP A 92 5.04 -18.67 -7.11
N SER A 93 4.71 -19.96 -7.03
CA SER A 93 3.38 -20.47 -7.37
C SER A 93 2.32 -19.93 -6.42
N LEU A 94 2.59 -19.96 -5.11
CA LEU A 94 1.72 -19.36 -4.08
C LEU A 94 1.54 -17.86 -4.30
N SER A 95 2.61 -17.14 -4.66
CA SER A 95 2.55 -15.70 -4.95
C SER A 95 1.63 -15.41 -6.15
N SER A 96 1.73 -16.21 -7.22
CA SER A 96 0.88 -16.07 -8.40
C SER A 96 -0.58 -16.42 -8.10
N LEU A 97 -0.83 -17.44 -7.28
CA LEU A 97 -2.17 -17.85 -6.90
C LEU A 97 -2.84 -16.82 -5.97
N LEU A 98 -2.11 -16.28 -4.98
CA LEU A 98 -2.62 -15.22 -4.11
C LEU A 98 -2.99 -13.96 -4.91
N LEU A 99 -2.16 -13.58 -5.89
CA LEU A 99 -2.46 -12.46 -6.79
C LEU A 99 -3.73 -12.73 -7.63
N SER A 100 -3.84 -13.94 -8.20
CA SER A 100 -5.05 -14.33 -8.95
C SER A 100 -6.30 -14.35 -8.06
N CYS A 101 -6.20 -14.81 -6.82
CA CYS A 101 -7.29 -14.77 -5.86
C CYS A 101 -7.72 -13.33 -5.52
N ALA A 102 -6.77 -12.41 -5.38
CA ALA A 102 -7.08 -10.99 -5.17
C ALA A 102 -7.80 -10.40 -6.39
N ASN A 103 -7.29 -10.64 -7.60
CA ASN A 103 -7.88 -10.11 -8.84
C ASN A 103 -9.27 -10.67 -9.16
N LEU A 104 -9.56 -11.91 -8.73
CA LEU A 104 -10.84 -12.58 -8.93
C LEU A 104 -11.76 -12.50 -7.71
N GLU A 105 -11.40 -11.68 -6.71
CA GLU A 105 -12.17 -11.46 -5.49
C GLU A 105 -12.51 -12.78 -4.72
N SER A 106 -11.64 -13.79 -4.84
CA SER A 106 -11.83 -15.10 -4.20
C SER A 106 -11.20 -15.17 -2.81
N LEU A 107 -11.90 -14.60 -1.82
CA LEU A 107 -11.47 -14.66 -0.41
C LEU A 107 -11.35 -16.09 0.15
N PRO A 108 -12.30 -17.03 -0.09
CA PRO A 108 -12.23 -18.37 0.49
C PRO A 108 -10.97 -19.11 0.06
N LEU A 109 -10.61 -18.99 -1.22
CA LEU A 109 -9.44 -19.68 -1.75
C LEU A 109 -8.14 -19.06 -1.23
N GLY A 110 -8.03 -17.74 -1.19
CA GLY A 110 -6.83 -17.13 -0.62
C GLY A 110 -6.65 -17.43 0.88
N LYS A 111 -7.73 -17.61 1.64
CA LYS A 111 -7.66 -18.13 3.02
C LYS A 111 -7.15 -19.57 3.09
N GLN A 112 -7.55 -20.44 2.15
CA GLN A 112 -7.00 -21.80 2.04
C GLN A 112 -5.51 -21.78 1.71
N LEU A 113 -5.09 -20.94 0.77
CA LEU A 113 -3.68 -20.76 0.43
C LEU A 113 -2.88 -20.23 1.62
N HIS A 114 -3.40 -19.25 2.36
CA HIS A 114 -2.74 -18.77 3.58
C HIS A 114 -2.62 -19.86 4.65
N ALA A 115 -3.66 -20.68 4.85
CA ALA A 115 -3.58 -21.82 5.75
C ALA A 115 -2.48 -22.81 5.33
N GLN A 116 -2.36 -23.09 4.02
CA GLN A 116 -1.29 -23.93 3.47
C GLN A 116 0.10 -23.33 3.75
N VAL A 117 0.28 -22.03 3.52
CA VAL A 117 1.52 -21.28 3.81
C VAL A 117 1.94 -21.46 5.27
N ILE A 118 0.99 -21.42 6.22
CA ILE A 118 1.25 -21.65 7.64
C ILE A 118 1.65 -23.11 7.89
N THR A 119 0.89 -24.08 7.35
CA THR A 119 1.16 -25.51 7.57
C THR A 119 2.52 -25.96 7.06
N TRP A 120 3.06 -25.28 6.04
CA TRP A 120 4.38 -25.56 5.49
C TRP A 120 5.51 -24.72 6.12
N GLY A 121 5.21 -23.94 7.16
CA GLY A 121 6.21 -23.10 7.82
C GLY A 121 6.68 -21.90 6.98
N LEU A 122 6.00 -21.57 5.88
CA LEU A 122 6.38 -20.48 4.98
C LEU A 122 5.79 -19.11 5.38
N HIS A 123 5.06 -19.03 6.49
CA HIS A 123 4.39 -17.81 6.98
C HIS A 123 5.32 -16.62 7.28
N LYS A 124 6.63 -16.86 7.45
CA LYS A 124 7.65 -15.81 7.64
C LYS A 124 8.50 -15.56 6.40
N SER A 125 8.14 -16.15 5.25
CA SER A 125 8.88 -15.96 4.00
C SER A 125 8.84 -14.51 3.55
N HIS A 126 10.02 -13.95 3.27
CA HIS A 126 10.17 -12.57 2.77
C HIS A 126 9.39 -12.30 1.49
N ALA A 127 9.20 -13.31 0.64
CA ALA A 127 8.46 -13.17 -0.60
C ALA A 127 6.94 -13.25 -0.39
N LEU A 128 6.46 -14.11 0.52
CA LEU A 128 5.02 -14.36 0.69
C LEU A 128 4.34 -13.38 1.63
N VAL A 129 5.03 -12.89 2.67
CA VAL A 129 4.42 -11.95 3.63
C VAL A 129 3.85 -10.71 2.92
N PRO A 130 4.59 -10.01 2.04
CA PRO A 130 4.03 -8.94 1.21
C PRO A 130 2.76 -9.31 0.47
N LYS A 131 2.73 -10.50 -0.17
CA LYS A 131 1.59 -10.97 -0.96
C LYS A 131 0.38 -11.25 -0.10
N LEU A 132 0.57 -11.86 1.07
CA LEU A 132 -0.50 -12.11 2.04
C LEU A 132 -1.06 -10.82 2.62
N VAL A 133 -0.20 -9.86 2.98
CA VAL A 133 -0.62 -8.55 3.50
C VAL A 133 -1.42 -7.80 2.44
N SER A 134 -0.93 -7.73 1.20
CA SER A 134 -1.68 -7.15 0.08
C SER A 134 -3.01 -7.86 -0.16
N PHE A 135 -3.03 -9.19 -0.16
CA PHE A 135 -4.26 -9.97 -0.33
C PHE A 135 -5.30 -9.63 0.74
N TYR A 136 -4.96 -9.66 2.03
CA TYR A 136 -5.94 -9.35 3.06
C TYR A 136 -6.39 -7.89 3.04
N ALA A 137 -5.48 -6.97 2.73
CA ALA A 137 -5.79 -5.56 2.56
C ALA A 137 -6.79 -5.31 1.42
N THR A 138 -6.67 -6.01 0.28
CA THR A 138 -7.62 -5.85 -0.85
C THR A 138 -9.05 -6.26 -0.50
N PHE A 139 -9.24 -7.12 0.50
CA PHE A 139 -10.57 -7.53 0.99
C PHE A 139 -11.04 -6.77 2.24
N GLY A 140 -10.34 -5.72 2.66
CA GLY A 140 -10.67 -4.94 3.87
C GLY A 140 -10.38 -5.66 5.20
N PHE A 141 -9.67 -6.79 5.17
CA PHE A 141 -9.24 -7.52 6.37
C PHE A 141 -7.92 -6.95 6.90
N ILE A 142 -7.89 -5.64 7.18
CA ILE A 142 -6.64 -4.93 7.53
C ILE A 142 -6.07 -5.45 8.86
N ASN A 143 -6.90 -5.89 9.81
CA ASN A 143 -6.40 -6.42 11.09
C ASN A 143 -5.62 -7.73 10.92
N GLU A 144 -6.08 -8.61 10.03
CA GLU A 144 -5.38 -9.84 9.64
C GLU A 144 -4.08 -9.50 8.90
N ALA A 145 -4.14 -8.56 7.96
CA ALA A 145 -2.95 -8.07 7.27
C ALA A 145 -1.91 -7.51 8.25
N HIS A 146 -2.37 -6.73 9.24
CA HIS A 146 -1.52 -6.14 10.28
C HIS A 146 -0.85 -7.23 11.10
N PHE A 147 -1.62 -8.22 11.56
CA PHE A 147 -1.07 -9.34 12.33
C PHE A 147 0.04 -10.07 11.56
N ILE A 148 -0.16 -10.32 10.26
CA ILE A 148 0.83 -11.00 9.42
C ILE A 148 2.13 -10.17 9.31
N ALA A 149 2.03 -8.85 9.07
CA ALA A 149 3.22 -8.00 9.04
C ALA A 149 3.91 -7.91 10.40
N ALA A 150 3.14 -7.78 11.48
CA ALA A 150 3.66 -7.62 12.84
C ALA A 150 4.30 -8.90 13.42
N ASP A 151 3.84 -10.09 13.02
CA ASP A 151 4.45 -11.37 13.42
C ASP A 151 5.67 -11.73 12.55
N SER A 152 5.79 -11.12 11.37
CA SER A 152 6.92 -11.35 10.47
C SER A 152 8.19 -10.65 10.96
N ASN A 153 9.36 -11.25 10.64
CA ASN A 153 10.68 -10.69 10.92
C ASN A 153 11.28 -9.98 9.69
N ILE A 154 10.45 -9.62 8.71
CA ILE A 154 10.93 -9.03 7.47
C ILE A 154 11.25 -7.56 7.73
N LEU A 155 12.44 -7.14 7.30
CA LEU A 155 12.87 -5.75 7.37
C LEU A 155 12.61 -5.05 6.03
N HIS A 156 11.39 -5.19 5.52
CA HIS A 156 10.99 -4.64 4.22
C HIS A 156 9.80 -3.68 4.39
N PRO A 157 9.82 -2.47 3.78
CA PRO A 157 8.79 -1.45 4.01
C PRO A 157 7.44 -1.77 3.37
N LEU A 158 7.43 -2.48 2.22
CA LEU A 158 6.21 -2.71 1.43
C LEU A 158 4.98 -3.19 2.24
N PRO A 159 5.06 -4.18 3.14
CA PRO A 159 3.86 -4.63 3.87
C PRO A 159 3.33 -3.56 4.82
N TRP A 160 4.22 -2.75 5.41
CA TRP A 160 3.83 -1.60 6.22
C TRP A 160 3.22 -0.49 5.35
N ASN A 161 3.78 -0.21 4.17
CA ASN A 161 3.21 0.75 3.23
C ASN A 161 1.78 0.38 2.81
N VAL A 162 1.55 -0.90 2.53
CA VAL A 162 0.21 -1.43 2.25
C VAL A 162 -0.70 -1.19 3.46
N LEU A 163 -0.30 -1.58 4.66
CA LEU A 163 -1.13 -1.39 5.85
C LEU A 163 -1.47 0.06 6.14
N ILE A 164 -0.47 0.94 6.13
CA ILE A 164 -0.63 2.37 6.41
C ILE A 164 -1.57 2.98 5.37
N SER A 165 -1.33 2.71 4.08
CA SER A 165 -2.20 3.22 3.01
C SER A 165 -3.63 2.66 3.09
N SER A 166 -3.81 1.39 3.43
CA SER A 166 -5.13 0.77 3.61
C SER A 166 -5.88 1.39 4.80
N TYR A 167 -5.23 1.59 5.94
CA TYR A 167 -5.83 2.27 7.09
C TYR A 167 -6.27 3.70 6.74
N VAL A 168 -5.41 4.44 6.02
CA VAL A 168 -5.74 5.80 5.55
C VAL A 168 -6.92 5.79 4.59
N SER A 169 -7.02 4.80 3.70
CA SER A 169 -8.14 4.69 2.76
C SER A 169 -9.48 4.38 3.45
N GLU A 170 -9.45 3.69 4.60
CA GLU A 170 -10.62 3.42 5.44
C GLU A 170 -10.92 4.53 6.45
N GLY A 171 -10.15 5.64 6.47
CA GLY A 171 -10.31 6.72 7.43
C GLY A 171 -9.81 6.40 8.86
N ARG A 172 -9.07 5.30 9.02
CA ARG A 172 -8.54 4.80 10.30
C ARG A 172 -7.15 5.38 10.57
N TYR A 173 -7.10 6.70 10.72
CA TYR A 173 -5.84 7.46 10.75
C TYR A 173 -4.98 7.16 11.99
N ASP A 174 -5.59 6.88 13.14
CA ASP A 174 -4.85 6.52 14.37
C ASP A 174 -4.10 5.21 14.21
N GLU A 175 -4.74 4.20 13.61
CA GLU A 175 -4.11 2.92 13.31
C GLU A 175 -3.03 3.04 12.23
N ALA A 176 -3.18 3.95 11.27
CA ALA A 176 -2.15 4.23 10.28
C ALA A 176 -0.87 4.78 10.95
N ILE A 177 -1.01 5.76 11.85
CA ILE A 177 0.10 6.33 12.62
C ILE A 177 0.71 5.28 13.56
N PHE A 178 -0.13 4.47 14.20
CA PHE A 178 0.34 3.37 15.05
C PHE A 178 1.17 2.35 14.26
N ALA A 179 0.70 1.93 13.08
CA ALA A 179 1.44 1.02 12.20
C ALA A 179 2.78 1.60 11.75
N TYR A 180 2.84 2.90 11.44
CA TYR A 180 4.10 3.61 11.15
C TYR A 180 5.07 3.61 12.34
N LYS A 181 4.60 3.86 13.55
CA LYS A 181 5.44 3.80 14.76
C LYS A 181 5.94 2.38 15.03
N GLU A 182 5.08 1.37 14.84
CA GLU A 182 5.46 -0.03 14.98
C GLU A 182 6.52 -0.47 13.94
N MET A 183 6.38 -0.02 12.69
CA MET A 183 7.38 -0.21 11.63
C MET A 183 8.76 0.27 12.09
N GLY A 184 8.83 1.48 12.67
CA GLY A 184 10.07 2.03 13.24
C GLY A 184 10.63 1.22 14.43
N HIS A 185 9.78 0.79 15.36
CA HIS A 185 10.20 -0.08 16.47
C HIS A 185 10.75 -1.44 16.00
N LYS A 186 10.28 -1.94 14.87
CA LYS A 186 10.81 -3.14 14.19
C LYS A 186 12.06 -2.87 13.37
N ARG A 187 12.59 -1.63 13.38
CA ARG A 187 13.77 -1.21 12.60
C ARG A 187 13.56 -1.32 11.10
N VAL A 188 12.32 -1.26 10.63
CA VAL A 188 12.02 -1.17 9.20
C VAL A 188 12.09 0.29 8.80
N VAL A 189 12.97 0.61 7.86
CA VAL A 189 13.19 1.99 7.42
C VAL A 189 12.04 2.44 6.51
N PRO A 190 11.33 3.53 6.83
CA PRO A 190 10.33 4.13 5.95
C PRO A 190 10.92 4.55 4.60
N ASP A 191 10.15 4.43 3.53
CA ASP A 191 10.54 4.85 2.18
C ASP A 191 9.63 5.95 1.64
N ARG A 192 9.91 6.39 0.40
CA ARG A 192 9.13 7.42 -0.30
C ARG A 192 7.64 7.09 -0.47
N PHE A 193 7.25 5.82 -0.33
CA PHE A 193 5.85 5.39 -0.40
C PHE A 193 5.20 5.32 0.99
N THR A 194 5.97 5.24 2.07
CA THR A 194 5.47 5.31 3.45
C THR A 194 4.98 6.73 3.78
N TYR A 195 5.84 7.73 3.59
CA TYR A 195 5.61 9.09 4.09
C TYR A 195 4.34 9.77 3.59
N PRO A 196 3.97 9.69 2.30
CA PRO A 196 2.75 10.33 1.80
C PRO A 196 1.48 9.83 2.49
N SER A 197 1.41 8.54 2.82
CA SER A 197 0.28 7.96 3.55
C SER A 197 0.24 8.45 5.00
N VAL A 198 1.41 8.50 5.67
CA VAL A 198 1.53 8.99 7.04
C VAL A 198 1.19 10.48 7.14
N LEU A 199 1.71 11.30 6.23
CA LEU A 199 1.44 12.73 6.15
C LEU A 199 -0.05 12.99 5.87
N LYS A 200 -0.68 12.19 5.01
CA LYS A 200 -2.13 12.25 4.81
C LYS A 200 -2.89 11.95 6.11
N ALA A 201 -2.51 10.92 6.87
CA ALA A 201 -3.13 10.65 8.17
C ALA A 201 -3.00 11.85 9.14
N CYS A 202 -1.83 12.49 9.19
CA CYS A 202 -1.60 13.69 10.00
C CYS A 202 -2.52 14.85 9.56
N ALA A 203 -2.63 15.05 8.25
CA ALA A 203 -3.42 16.10 7.64
C ALA A 203 -4.93 15.96 7.96
N GLU A 204 -5.47 14.74 7.84
CA GLU A 204 -6.89 14.46 8.13
C GLU A 204 -7.21 14.57 9.62
N GLN A 205 -6.24 14.35 10.50
CA GLN A 205 -6.37 14.57 11.95
C GLN A 205 -6.05 15.99 12.39
N SER A 206 -5.59 16.87 11.49
CA SER A 206 -5.00 18.17 11.84
C SER A 206 -3.87 18.06 12.89
N ASN A 207 -3.11 16.95 12.86
CA ASN A 207 -2.02 16.68 13.80
C ASN A 207 -0.70 17.28 13.30
N LEU A 208 -0.58 18.61 13.43
CA LEU A 208 0.58 19.37 12.97
C LEU A 208 1.87 18.98 13.69
N GLU A 209 1.80 18.70 14.99
CA GLU A 209 2.97 18.34 15.81
C GLU A 209 3.63 17.07 15.28
N PHE A 210 2.85 16.01 15.09
CA PHE A 210 3.40 14.76 14.55
C PHE A 210 3.82 14.91 13.08
N GLY A 211 3.11 15.72 12.30
CA GLY A 211 3.50 16.06 10.92
C GLY A 211 4.88 16.74 10.84
N ARG A 212 5.22 17.60 11.81
CA ARG A 212 6.54 18.26 11.93
C ARG A 212 7.64 17.25 12.26
N GLU A 213 7.42 16.36 13.23
CA GLU A 213 8.35 15.27 13.54
C GLU A 213 8.66 14.42 12.29
N VAL A 214 7.62 14.07 11.52
CA VAL A 214 7.78 13.32 10.27
C VAL A 214 8.54 14.12 9.21
N HIS A 215 8.28 15.43 9.10
CA HIS A 215 9.00 16.32 8.17
C HIS A 215 10.50 16.40 8.49
N GLU A 216 10.88 16.49 9.77
CA GLU A 216 12.29 16.47 10.19
C GLU A 216 12.99 15.18 9.76
N LEU A 217 12.33 14.02 9.92
CA LEU A 217 12.85 12.73 9.48
C LEU A 217 13.04 12.65 7.95
N ILE A 218 12.11 13.23 7.19
CA ILE A 218 12.23 13.33 5.72
C ILE A 218 13.44 14.19 5.34
N ASN A 219 13.61 15.34 6.00
CA ASN A 219 14.70 16.27 5.72
C ASN A 219 16.08 15.71 6.09
N ALA A 220 16.15 14.81 7.07
CA ALA A 220 17.38 14.10 7.43
C ALA A 220 17.86 13.14 6.32
N THR A 221 17.00 12.78 5.35
CA THR A 221 17.32 11.85 4.27
C THR A 221 17.33 12.57 2.92
N SER A 222 18.52 12.75 2.33
CA SER A 222 18.71 13.56 1.12
C SER A 222 17.86 13.12 -0.09
N SER A 223 17.64 11.81 -0.25
CA SER A 223 16.81 11.27 -1.34
C SER A 223 15.32 11.59 -1.16
N LEU A 224 14.82 11.66 0.08
CA LEU A 224 13.43 11.97 0.38
C LEU A 224 13.17 13.48 0.36
N LYS A 225 14.14 14.28 0.81
CA LYS A 225 14.09 15.75 0.74
C LYS A 225 13.87 16.27 -0.68
N ARG A 226 14.36 15.55 -1.70
CA ARG A 226 14.21 15.91 -3.11
C ARG A 226 13.10 15.14 -3.83
N ASP A 227 12.41 14.22 -3.16
CA ASP A 227 11.37 13.42 -3.81
C ASP A 227 10.08 14.24 -3.95
N LEU A 228 9.70 14.55 -5.19
CA LEU A 228 8.54 15.37 -5.53
C LEU A 228 7.23 14.86 -4.89
N PHE A 229 7.05 13.54 -4.83
CA PHE A 229 5.85 12.94 -4.28
C PHE A 229 5.75 13.15 -2.76
N VAL A 230 6.89 13.06 -2.07
CA VAL A 230 6.98 13.36 -0.64
C VAL A 230 6.80 14.86 -0.36
N GLN A 231 7.42 15.74 -1.16
CA GLN A 231 7.28 17.19 -1.01
C GLN A 231 5.83 17.65 -1.21
N ASN A 232 5.15 17.13 -2.23
CA ASN A 232 3.73 17.42 -2.46
C ASN A 232 2.83 16.95 -1.30
N ALA A 233 3.14 15.80 -0.70
CA ALA A 233 2.43 15.34 0.49
C ALA A 233 2.67 16.25 1.71
N LEU A 234 3.87 16.80 1.87
CA LEU A 234 4.18 17.77 2.92
C LEU A 234 3.40 19.08 2.74
N VAL A 235 3.38 19.65 1.52
CA VAL A 235 2.57 20.85 1.20
C VAL A 235 1.10 20.63 1.58
N SER A 236 0.54 19.48 1.19
CA SER A 236 -0.85 19.13 1.53
C SER A 236 -1.08 19.00 3.05
N MET A 237 -0.14 18.37 3.77
CA MET A 237 -0.23 18.17 5.21
C MET A 237 -0.20 19.50 5.97
N TYR A 238 0.80 20.34 5.74
CA TYR A 238 0.89 21.66 6.38
C TYR A 238 -0.32 22.54 6.05
N GLY A 239 -0.77 22.50 4.79
CA GLY A 239 -1.94 23.24 4.36
C GLY A 239 -3.24 22.85 5.07
N LYS A 240 -3.51 21.54 5.19
CA LYS A 240 -4.68 21.04 5.91
C LYS A 240 -4.60 21.34 7.41
N CYS A 241 -3.41 21.24 7.99
CA CYS A 241 -3.14 21.64 9.38
C CYS A 241 -3.20 23.16 9.61
N GLY A 242 -3.31 23.97 8.56
CA GLY A 242 -3.49 25.43 8.66
C GLY A 242 -2.19 26.26 8.64
N ASP A 243 -1.02 25.61 8.55
CA ASP A 243 0.28 26.26 8.48
C ASP A 243 0.64 26.55 7.01
N LEU A 244 -0.05 27.55 6.45
CA LEU A 244 0.06 27.93 5.03
C LEU A 244 1.43 28.49 4.67
N GLU A 245 2.11 29.14 5.61
CA GLU A 245 3.44 29.70 5.41
C GLU A 245 4.46 28.59 5.14
N THR A 246 4.47 27.56 5.99
CA THR A 246 5.34 26.40 5.78
C THR A 246 4.97 25.65 4.50
N ALA A 247 3.68 25.48 4.21
CA ALA A 247 3.23 24.87 2.97
C ALA A 247 3.73 25.63 1.72
N ARG A 248 3.70 26.97 1.75
CA ARG A 248 4.22 27.82 0.67
C ARG A 248 5.73 27.72 0.57
N SER A 249 6.46 27.77 1.69
CA SER A 249 7.92 27.64 1.71
C SER A 249 8.37 26.34 1.05
N ILE A 250 7.76 25.21 1.45
CA ILE A 250 8.07 23.90 0.87
C ILE A 250 7.75 23.89 -0.62
N PHE A 251 6.59 24.41 -1.03
CA PHE A 251 6.23 24.51 -2.43
C PHE A 251 7.28 25.27 -3.24
N GLU A 252 7.73 26.44 -2.76
CA GLU A 252 8.74 27.23 -3.47
C GLU A 252 10.08 26.51 -3.59
N GLU A 253 10.48 25.72 -2.58
CA GLU A 253 11.71 24.91 -2.60
C GLU A 253 11.69 23.73 -3.59
N ILE A 254 10.54 23.33 -4.13
CA ILE A 254 10.45 22.27 -5.15
C ILE A 254 11.09 22.76 -6.46
N PRO A 255 12.15 22.12 -6.97
CA PRO A 255 12.83 22.58 -8.19
C PRO A 255 11.96 22.40 -9.44
N ASP A 256 11.43 21.18 -9.61
CA ASP A 256 10.65 20.77 -10.78
C ASP A 256 9.19 20.53 -10.34
N LYS A 257 8.44 21.62 -10.18
CA LYS A 257 7.02 21.60 -9.79
C LYS A 257 6.19 20.99 -10.92
N ASP A 258 5.47 19.91 -10.64
CA ASP A 258 4.52 19.33 -11.59
C ASP A 258 3.13 19.99 -11.49
N GLU A 259 2.23 19.59 -12.39
CA GLU A 259 0.83 20.02 -12.40
C GLU A 259 0.14 19.77 -11.05
N PHE A 260 0.47 18.68 -10.36
CA PHE A 260 -0.09 18.34 -9.06
C PHE A 260 0.38 19.32 -7.96
N SER A 261 1.65 19.72 -7.98
CA SER A 261 2.25 20.69 -7.04
C SER A 261 1.50 22.02 -7.09
N TRP A 262 1.31 22.56 -8.30
CA TRP A 262 0.61 23.81 -8.54
C TRP A 262 -0.87 23.74 -8.15
N ASN A 263 -1.56 22.67 -8.55
CA ASN A 263 -2.96 22.49 -8.20
C ASN A 263 -3.15 22.37 -6.69
N SER A 264 -2.28 21.65 -6.01
CA SER A 264 -2.37 21.45 -4.56
C SER A 264 -2.28 22.79 -3.82
N ILE A 265 -1.31 23.65 -4.16
CA ILE A 265 -1.14 24.95 -3.48
C ILE A 265 -2.25 25.94 -3.85
N ILE A 266 -2.68 25.98 -5.12
CA ILE A 266 -3.77 26.86 -5.57
C ILE A 266 -5.09 26.47 -4.89
N SER A 267 -5.44 25.17 -4.92
CA SER A 267 -6.65 24.66 -4.25
C SER A 267 -6.60 24.87 -2.74
N LEU A 268 -5.41 24.79 -2.13
CA LEU A 268 -5.23 25.07 -0.70
C LEU A 268 -5.62 26.52 -0.36
N TYR A 269 -5.03 27.52 -1.02
CA TYR A 269 -5.39 28.93 -0.81
C TYR A 269 -6.86 29.22 -1.14
N ALA A 270 -7.36 28.67 -2.25
CA ALA A 270 -8.77 28.78 -2.65
C ALA A 270 -9.73 28.22 -1.59
N SER A 271 -9.41 27.07 -0.99
CA SER A 271 -10.23 26.45 0.06
C SER A 271 -10.31 27.28 1.34
N ARG A 272 -9.29 28.14 1.58
CA ARG A 272 -9.22 29.06 2.71
C ARG A 272 -9.78 30.45 2.40
N GLY A 273 -10.31 30.66 1.18
CA GLY A 273 -10.83 31.96 0.74
C GLY A 273 -9.76 33.00 0.46
N MET A 274 -8.49 32.60 0.41
CA MET A 274 -7.33 33.45 0.13
C MET A 274 -7.13 33.58 -1.39
N TRP A 275 -8.08 34.24 -2.03
CA TRP A 275 -8.19 34.25 -3.49
C TRP A 275 -7.09 35.05 -4.19
N ASP A 276 -6.59 36.11 -3.56
CA ASP A 276 -5.53 36.92 -4.15
C ASP A 276 -4.26 36.07 -4.35
N GLN A 277 -3.88 35.29 -3.33
CA GLN A 277 -2.76 34.36 -3.40
C GLN A 277 -3.02 33.21 -4.39
N ALA A 278 -4.26 32.70 -4.44
CA ALA A 278 -4.63 31.65 -5.40
C ALA A 278 -4.52 32.14 -6.85
N PHE A 279 -4.90 33.40 -7.13
CA PHE A 279 -4.78 34.01 -8.46
C PHE A 279 -3.33 34.34 -8.81
N GLU A 280 -2.54 34.84 -7.87
CA GLU A 280 -1.10 35.06 -8.05
C GLU A 280 -0.38 33.76 -8.45
N LEU A 281 -0.68 32.66 -7.74
CA LEU A 281 -0.13 31.33 -8.05
C LEU A 281 -0.61 30.81 -9.41
N PHE A 282 -1.88 31.06 -9.76
CA PHE A 282 -2.41 30.68 -11.08
C PHE A 282 -1.71 31.42 -12.22
N GLU A 283 -1.50 32.73 -12.11
CA GLU A 283 -0.77 33.48 -13.13
C GLU A 283 0.71 33.05 -13.18
N SER A 284 1.32 32.74 -12.04
CA SER A 284 2.68 32.18 -11.99
C SER A 284 2.77 30.84 -12.72
N MET A 285 1.79 29.95 -12.53
CA MET A 285 1.69 28.67 -13.25
C MET A 285 1.60 28.88 -14.77
N ARG A 286 0.85 29.90 -15.21
CA ARG A 286 0.71 30.24 -16.64
C ARG A 286 1.98 30.81 -17.26
N VAL A 287 2.73 31.61 -16.51
CA VAL A 287 4.00 32.20 -16.99
C VAL A 287 5.06 31.14 -17.25
N VAL A 288 5.08 30.06 -16.46
CA VAL A 288 6.00 28.93 -16.63
C VAL A 288 5.53 27.96 -17.74
N ASP A 289 4.49 28.34 -18.51
CA ASP A 289 3.89 27.55 -19.59
C ASP A 289 3.46 26.13 -19.15
N MET A 290 3.06 26.00 -17.88
CA MET A 290 2.55 24.74 -17.35
C MET A 290 1.14 24.50 -17.85
N LYS A 291 0.87 23.27 -18.31
CA LYS A 291 -0.45 22.89 -18.80
C LYS A 291 -1.47 23.02 -17.68
N LEU A 292 -2.41 23.94 -17.87
CA LEU A 292 -3.57 24.08 -17.00
C LEU A 292 -4.51 22.89 -17.20
N ASN A 293 -4.99 22.30 -16.10
CA ASN A 293 -5.98 21.24 -16.16
C ASN A 293 -7.37 21.74 -15.77
N ILE A 294 -8.37 20.88 -15.97
CA ILE A 294 -9.76 21.19 -15.62
C ILE A 294 -9.95 21.54 -14.15
N ILE A 295 -9.12 20.97 -13.25
CA ILE A 295 -9.18 21.23 -11.81
C ILE A 295 -8.72 22.67 -11.51
N THR A 296 -7.61 23.13 -12.11
CA THR A 296 -7.11 24.50 -11.95
C THR A 296 -8.16 25.49 -12.46
N TRP A 297 -8.67 25.27 -13.68
CA TRP A 297 -9.68 26.14 -14.29
C TRP A 297 -10.94 26.25 -13.43
N ASN A 298 -11.48 25.11 -12.98
CA ASN A 298 -12.68 25.09 -12.13
C ASN A 298 -12.45 25.77 -10.78
N THR A 299 -11.27 25.57 -10.18
CA THR A 299 -10.92 26.20 -8.89
C THR A 299 -10.89 27.72 -9.01
N ILE A 300 -10.21 28.25 -10.04
CA ILE A 300 -10.07 29.69 -10.25
C ILE A 300 -11.40 30.32 -10.70
N ALA A 301 -12.12 29.69 -11.64
CA ALA A 301 -13.43 30.20 -12.08
C ALA A 301 -14.45 30.23 -10.92
N GLY A 302 -14.47 29.18 -10.08
CA GLY A 302 -15.26 29.15 -8.85
C GLY A 302 -14.89 30.26 -7.86
N GLY A 303 -13.59 30.56 -7.74
CA GLY A 303 -13.10 31.69 -6.95
C GLY A 303 -13.60 33.05 -7.44
N CYS A 304 -13.53 33.27 -8.76
CA CYS A 304 -14.02 34.51 -9.38
C CYS A 304 -15.49 34.76 -9.07
N LEU A 305 -16.30 33.71 -9.13
CA LEU A 305 -17.73 33.78 -8.80
C LEU A 305 -17.96 34.16 -7.33
N ARG A 306 -17.16 33.62 -6.41
CA ARG A 306 -17.25 33.91 -4.96
C ARG A 306 -16.88 35.35 -4.59
N ILE A 307 -15.95 35.95 -5.34
CA ILE A 307 -15.50 37.35 -5.14
C ILE A 307 -16.40 38.33 -5.91
N GLY A 308 -17.31 37.85 -6.75
CA GLY A 308 -18.17 38.67 -7.60
C GLY A 308 -17.50 39.17 -8.88
N ASN A 309 -16.34 38.63 -9.25
CA ASN A 309 -15.64 38.96 -10.49
C ASN A 309 -16.15 38.11 -11.68
N PHE A 310 -17.41 38.32 -12.06
CA PHE A 310 -18.09 37.57 -13.13
C PHE A 310 -17.44 37.75 -14.50
N ALA A 311 -16.90 38.94 -14.78
CA ALA A 311 -16.24 39.24 -16.05
C ALA A 311 -14.99 38.37 -16.25
N TRP A 312 -14.17 38.24 -15.20
CA TRP A 312 -12.98 37.41 -15.27
C TRP A 312 -13.34 35.91 -15.28
N ALA A 313 -14.37 35.48 -14.53
CA ALA A 313 -14.90 34.12 -14.60
C ALA A 313 -15.30 33.71 -16.04
N LEU A 314 -16.04 34.59 -16.73
CA LEU A 314 -16.46 34.37 -18.13
C LEU A 314 -15.27 34.34 -19.09
N LYS A 315 -14.26 35.19 -18.85
CA LYS A 315 -13.02 35.21 -19.64
C LYS A 315 -12.26 33.89 -19.49
N LEU A 316 -12.10 33.39 -18.26
CA LEU A 316 -11.43 32.12 -17.97
C LEU A 316 -12.17 30.93 -18.62
N MET A 317 -13.52 30.88 -18.52
CA MET A 317 -14.30 29.83 -19.17
C MET A 317 -14.18 29.82 -20.70
N ARG A 318 -14.05 31.00 -21.33
CA ARG A 318 -13.78 31.10 -22.77
C ARG A 318 -12.38 30.56 -23.10
N GLN A 319 -11.37 30.94 -22.31
CA GLN A 319 -9.99 30.47 -22.49
C GLN A 319 -9.89 28.94 -22.35
N MET A 320 -10.58 28.36 -21.37
CA MET A 320 -10.68 26.91 -21.19
C MET A 320 -11.21 26.21 -22.46
N ARG A 321 -12.32 26.70 -23.04
CA ARG A 321 -12.88 26.12 -24.29
C ARG A 321 -11.93 26.24 -25.48
N THR A 322 -11.24 27.38 -25.63
CA THR A 322 -10.31 27.59 -26.74
C THR A 322 -9.02 26.80 -26.60
N GLY A 323 -8.64 26.45 -25.37
CA GLY A 323 -7.46 25.63 -25.06
C GLY A 323 -7.66 24.12 -25.16
N GLY A 324 -8.87 23.66 -25.54
CA GLY A 324 -9.16 22.23 -25.74
C GLY A 324 -9.26 21.41 -24.45
N VAL A 325 -9.59 22.05 -23.32
CA VAL A 325 -9.88 21.39 -22.01
C VAL A 325 -11.38 21.18 -21.84
#